data_AF-A0A7R9MHN6-F1
#
_entry.id   AF-A0A7R9MHN6-F1
#
_cell.length_a   1.000
_cell.length_b   1.000
_cell.length_c   1.000
_cell.angle_alpha   90.00
_cell.angle_beta   90.00
_cell.angle_gamma   90.00
#
_symmetry.space_group_name_H-M   'P 1'
#
loop_
_entity.id
_entity.type
_entity.pdbx_description
1 polymer ?
#
loop_
_entity_poly.entity_id
_entity_poly.type
_entity_poly.pdbx_seq_one_letter_code
_entity_poly.pdbx_strand_id
1 'polypeptide(L)'
;MDFITYCRFLFLSLLLFGDASVARTRTRRAAYDLPAGALEATGLSQVKRVFKCSENGYFADVANDCKLFHICATPVGSEKKEMTQSTMACGASQRFDQSKLKCVADADAIACKASPDFFYLNERIDGQSPAFLGPSDVDRAKNARPDYRAR
;
A
#
# COMPACT_ATOMS: atom_id res chain seq x y z
N MET A 1 38.64 -13.01 -61.52
CA MET A 1 39.18 -11.93 -60.67
C MET A 1 38.04 -11.10 -60.06
N ASP A 2 37.04 -11.82 -59.53
CA ASP A 2 36.61 -11.87 -58.14
C ASP A 2 36.08 -10.58 -57.49
N PHE A 3 34.80 -10.35 -57.76
CA PHE A 3 33.82 -9.50 -57.07
C PHE A 3 33.69 -9.81 -55.55
N ILE A 4 34.38 -10.84 -55.05
CA ILE A 4 34.26 -11.40 -53.69
C ILE A 4 35.10 -10.61 -52.67
N THR A 5 36.15 -9.88 -53.10
CA THR A 5 37.09 -9.22 -52.18
C THR A 5 36.60 -7.87 -51.66
N TYR A 6 35.79 -7.13 -52.43
CA TYR A 6 35.26 -5.83 -52.00
C TYR A 6 34.16 -5.94 -50.94
N CYS A 7 33.47 -7.08 -50.86
CA CYS A 7 32.42 -7.31 -49.86
C CYS A 7 33.01 -7.53 -48.44
N ARG A 8 34.29 -7.89 -48.32
CA ARG A 8 34.95 -8.11 -47.02
C ARG A 8 35.42 -6.82 -46.32
N PHE A 9 35.54 -5.70 -47.03
CA PHE A 9 36.03 -4.45 -46.46
C PHE A 9 34.94 -3.44 -46.07
N LEU A 10 33.70 -3.61 -46.56
CA LEU A 10 32.57 -2.77 -46.16
C LEU A 10 31.76 -3.32 -44.97
N PHE A 11 31.92 -4.60 -44.61
CA PHE A 11 31.23 -5.20 -43.46
C PHE A 11 31.94 -5.05 -42.11
N LEU A 12 33.12 -4.42 -42.08
CA LEU A 12 33.94 -4.23 -40.86
C LEU A 12 33.69 -2.89 -40.14
N SER A 13 32.80 -2.03 -40.62
CA SER A 13 32.52 -0.72 -40.02
C SER A 13 31.17 -0.59 -39.31
N LEU A 14 30.36 -1.67 -39.22
CA LEU A 14 29.03 -1.63 -38.59
C LEU A 14 28.88 -2.53 -37.35
N LEU A 15 29.98 -2.81 -36.65
CA LEU A 15 29.99 -3.53 -35.36
C LEU A 15 30.35 -2.61 -34.18
N LEU A 16 29.96 -1.33 -34.23
CA LEU A 16 30.12 -0.37 -33.13
C LEU A 16 28.80 0.24 -32.67
N PHE A 17 27.69 -0.48 -32.80
CA PHE A 17 26.51 -0.20 -31.97
C PHE A 17 26.60 -1.11 -30.75
N GLY A 18 27.29 -0.61 -29.72
CA GLY A 18 27.29 -1.25 -28.42
C GLY A 18 25.85 -1.37 -27.92
N ASP A 19 25.46 -2.58 -27.54
CA ASP A 19 24.18 -2.81 -26.88
C ASP A 19 24.15 -1.98 -25.59
N ALA A 20 23.43 -0.86 -25.65
CA ALA A 20 23.03 -0.12 -24.47
C ALA A 20 22.09 -1.03 -23.68
N SER A 21 22.69 -1.85 -22.81
CA SER A 21 21.98 -2.57 -21.78
C SER A 21 21.31 -1.53 -20.90
N VAL A 22 20.05 -1.18 -21.21
CA VAL A 22 19.22 -0.37 -20.32
C VAL A 22 19.08 -1.18 -19.05
N ALA A 23 19.92 -0.89 -18.07
CA ALA A 23 19.77 -1.37 -16.73
C ALA A 23 18.42 -0.84 -16.24
N ARG A 24 17.39 -1.70 -16.29
CA ARG A 24 16.07 -1.39 -15.73
C ARG A 24 16.29 -1.27 -14.23
N THR A 25 16.52 -0.04 -13.75
CA THR A 25 16.52 0.27 -12.33
C THR A 25 15.21 -0.25 -11.79
N ARG A 26 15.28 -1.31 -10.98
CA ARG A 26 14.12 -1.85 -10.28
C ARG A 26 13.64 -0.72 -9.38
N THR A 27 12.59 -0.01 -9.79
CA THR A 27 11.96 1.02 -8.98
C THR A 27 11.71 0.40 -7.61
N ARG A 28 12.36 0.92 -6.57
CA ARG A 28 12.12 0.43 -5.21
C ARG A 28 10.62 0.52 -4.97
N ARG A 29 10.05 -0.50 -4.33
CA ARG A 29 8.65 -0.46 -3.87
C ARG A 29 8.44 0.86 -3.14
N ALA A 30 7.44 1.65 -3.54
CA ALA A 30 7.05 2.92 -2.93
C ALA A 30 6.39 2.73 -1.53
N ALA A 31 6.68 1.62 -0.86
CA ALA A 31 6.19 1.35 0.48
C ALA A 31 6.80 2.37 1.44
N TYR A 32 5.95 3.01 2.24
CA TYR A 32 6.32 4.09 3.17
C TYR A 32 6.92 5.34 2.52
N ASP A 33 6.66 5.57 1.23
CA ASP A 33 6.94 6.86 0.60
C ASP A 33 5.89 7.88 1.07
N LEU A 34 6.24 8.66 2.09
CA LEU A 34 5.36 9.62 2.75
C LEU A 34 5.83 11.05 2.43
N PRO A 35 4.90 12.01 2.31
CA PRO A 35 5.28 13.40 2.09
C PRO A 35 6.09 13.95 3.28
N ALA A 36 6.91 14.98 3.02
CA ALA A 36 7.60 15.71 4.08
C ALA A 36 6.58 16.22 5.12
N GLY A 37 6.88 16.02 6.41
CA GLY A 37 6.00 16.42 7.51
C GLY A 37 4.92 15.40 7.91
N ALA A 38 4.76 14.27 7.20
CA ALA A 38 3.78 13.24 7.58
C ALA A 38 4.02 12.67 9.00
N LEU A 39 5.29 12.57 9.40
CA LEU A 39 5.68 12.09 10.73
C LEU A 39 5.22 13.05 11.83
N GLU A 40 5.38 14.35 11.61
CA GLU A 40 4.95 15.39 12.53
C GLU A 40 3.42 15.49 12.59
N ALA A 41 2.75 15.40 11.44
CA ALA A 41 1.29 15.38 11.35
C ALA A 41 0.67 14.20 12.13
N THR A 42 1.36 13.06 12.17
CA THR A 42 0.90 11.86 12.90
C THR A 42 1.33 11.81 14.37
N GLY A 43 2.26 12.68 14.78
CA GLY A 43 2.88 12.65 16.11
C GLY A 43 3.76 11.41 16.35
N LEU A 44 4.15 10.69 15.31
CA LEU A 44 5.05 9.55 15.42
C LEU A 44 6.50 10.06 15.57
N SER A 45 7.33 9.39 16.37
CA SER A 45 8.76 9.70 16.44
C SER A 45 9.58 9.01 15.35
N GLN A 46 9.10 7.86 14.89
CA GLN A 46 9.72 7.03 13.86
C GLN A 46 8.67 6.11 13.23
N VAL A 47 8.86 5.76 11.96
CA VAL A 47 7.99 4.82 11.24
C VAL A 47 8.57 3.41 11.31
N LYS A 48 7.80 2.47 11.88
CA LYS A 48 8.13 1.03 11.85
C LYS A 48 7.71 0.44 10.51
N ARG A 49 8.69 0.03 9.69
CA ARG A 49 8.44 -0.46 8.32
C ARG A 49 8.33 -1.99 8.25
N VAL A 50 7.36 -2.55 8.95
CA VAL A 50 7.20 -4.01 9.09
C VAL A 50 6.00 -4.58 8.33
N PHE A 51 5.05 -3.74 7.92
CA PHE A 51 3.87 -4.18 7.18
C PHE A 51 4.23 -4.64 5.76
N LYS A 52 3.54 -5.67 5.29
CA LYS A 52 3.60 -6.18 3.91
C LYS A 52 2.20 -6.55 3.45
N CYS A 53 1.85 -6.14 2.24
CA CYS A 53 0.59 -6.54 1.62
C CYS A 53 0.53 -8.05 1.37
N SER A 54 -0.59 -8.67 1.74
CA SER A 54 -0.93 -10.07 1.45
C SER A 54 -2.08 -10.20 0.45
N GLU A 55 -3.02 -9.25 0.48
CA GLU A 55 -4.23 -9.23 -0.33
C GLU A 55 -4.61 -7.79 -0.69
N ASN A 56 -5.56 -7.62 -1.61
CA ASN A 56 -6.04 -6.28 -1.98
C ASN A 56 -6.93 -5.71 -0.87
N GLY A 57 -6.80 -4.42 -0.57
CA GLY A 57 -7.62 -3.77 0.45
C GLY A 57 -6.92 -2.65 1.19
N TYR A 58 -7.55 -2.21 2.27
CA TYR A 58 -7.03 -1.22 3.21
C TYR A 58 -6.65 -1.90 4.52
N PHE A 59 -5.48 -1.58 5.06
CA PHE A 59 -4.94 -2.24 6.24
C PHE A 59 -4.39 -1.23 7.23
N ALA A 60 -4.91 -1.25 8.45
CA ALA A 60 -4.39 -0.47 9.55
C ALA A 60 -2.97 -0.91 9.91
N ASP A 61 -2.04 0.03 10.04
CA ASP A 61 -0.67 -0.27 10.47
C ASP A 61 -0.60 -0.33 12.00
N VAL A 62 -0.83 -1.53 12.55
CA VAL A 62 -0.81 -1.76 14.00
C VAL A 62 0.57 -1.46 14.62
N ALA A 63 1.67 -1.62 13.86
CA ALA A 63 3.01 -1.33 14.37
C ALA A 63 3.23 0.16 14.64
N ASN A 64 2.49 1.02 13.92
CA ASN A 64 2.52 2.48 14.01
C ASN A 64 1.25 3.06 14.66
N ASP A 65 0.62 2.33 15.59
CA ASP A 65 -0.60 2.72 16.33
C ASP A 65 -1.76 3.18 15.42
N CYS A 66 -1.84 2.60 14.22
CA CYS A 66 -2.86 2.92 13.22
C CYS A 66 -2.87 4.41 12.83
N LYS A 67 -1.76 5.14 13.08
CA LYS A 67 -1.52 6.49 12.55
C LYS A 67 -1.19 6.45 11.06
N LEU A 68 -0.70 5.30 10.59
CA LEU A 68 -0.56 4.97 9.19
C LEU A 68 -1.54 3.86 8.82
N PHE A 69 -1.89 3.81 7.54
CA PHE A 69 -2.58 2.68 6.93
C PHE A 69 -2.01 2.41 5.54
N HIS A 70 -2.27 1.23 5.03
CA HIS A 70 -1.77 0.78 3.75
C HIS A 70 -2.91 0.47 2.80
N ILE A 71 -2.76 0.89 1.55
CA ILE A 71 -3.60 0.47 0.44
C ILE A 71 -2.79 -0.56 -0.34
N CYS A 72 -3.32 -1.77 -0.43
CA CYS A 72 -2.75 -2.87 -1.19
C CYS A 72 -3.57 -3.10 -2.44
N ALA A 73 -2.93 -3.09 -3.60
CA ALA A 73 -3.61 -3.28 -4.87
C ALA A 73 -2.76 -4.12 -5.83
N THR A 74 -3.41 -4.99 -6.58
CA THR A 74 -2.80 -5.71 -7.69
C THR A 74 -3.23 -5.01 -8.97
N PRO A 75 -2.32 -4.39 -9.75
CA PRO A 75 -2.69 -3.69 -10.96
C PRO A 75 -3.40 -4.61 -11.96
N VAL A 76 -4.50 -4.13 -12.54
CA VAL A 76 -5.21 -4.85 -13.59
C VAL A 76 -4.40 -4.73 -14.89
N GLY A 77 -4.13 -5.85 -15.56
CA GLY A 77 -3.47 -5.87 -16.87
C GLY A 77 -1.94 -5.86 -16.83
N SER A 78 -1.29 -5.95 -15.67
CA SER A 78 0.16 -6.16 -15.61
C SER A 78 0.51 -7.65 -15.80
N GLU A 79 1.43 -7.96 -16.72
CA GLU A 79 1.94 -9.34 -16.92
C GLU A 79 2.54 -9.92 -15.63
N LYS A 80 3.04 -9.06 -14.75
CA LYS A 80 3.46 -9.40 -13.40
C LYS A 80 2.38 -8.97 -12.44
N LYS A 81 1.72 -9.94 -11.78
CA LYS A 81 0.81 -9.73 -10.64
C LYS A 81 1.58 -9.30 -9.38
N GLU A 82 2.42 -8.27 -9.49
CA GLU A 82 3.11 -7.73 -8.30
C GLU A 82 2.17 -6.77 -7.58
N MET A 83 1.87 -7.11 -6.33
CA MET A 83 1.06 -6.28 -5.46
C MET A 83 1.81 -5.01 -5.07
N THR A 84 1.14 -3.87 -5.21
CA THR A 84 1.64 -2.55 -4.80
C THR A 84 1.18 -2.23 -3.38
N GLN A 85 2.03 -1.52 -2.64
CA GLN A 85 1.74 -1.03 -1.30
C GLN A 85 1.89 0.49 -1.30
N SER A 86 0.79 1.20 -1.10
CA SER A 86 0.79 2.64 -0.85
C SER A 86 0.57 2.89 0.63
N THR A 87 1.32 3.81 1.23
CA THR A 87 1.20 4.13 2.66
C THR A 87 0.63 5.51 2.82
N MET A 88 -0.42 5.62 3.63
CA MET A 88 -1.12 6.86 3.91
C MET A 88 -0.98 7.19 5.39
N ALA A 89 -0.91 8.49 5.68
CA ALA A 89 -0.85 9.00 7.05
C ALA A 89 -2.19 9.66 7.43
N CYS A 90 -2.67 9.40 8.64
CA CYS A 90 -3.77 10.17 9.22
C CYS A 90 -3.29 11.54 9.69
N GLY A 91 -4.23 12.49 9.82
CA GLY A 91 -3.93 13.82 10.35
C GLY A 91 -3.68 13.83 11.87
N ALA A 92 -3.43 15.03 12.40
CA ALA A 92 -3.21 15.24 13.82
C ALA A 92 -4.43 14.78 14.64
N SER A 93 -4.17 14.05 15.73
CA SER A 93 -5.19 13.47 16.62
C SER A 93 -6.20 12.55 15.93
N GLN A 94 -5.82 11.98 14.78
CA GLN A 94 -6.61 10.97 14.09
C GLN A 94 -5.92 9.61 14.09
N ARG A 95 -6.74 8.57 13.97
CA ARG A 95 -6.33 7.18 13.83
C ARG A 95 -7.18 6.52 12.75
N PHE A 96 -6.57 5.64 11.96
CA PHE A 96 -7.28 4.84 10.98
C PHE A 96 -8.17 3.82 11.69
N ASP A 97 -9.48 3.91 11.44
CA ASP A 97 -10.48 2.98 11.95
C ASP A 97 -10.79 1.94 10.87
N GLN A 98 -10.24 0.74 11.04
CA GLN A 98 -10.42 -0.36 10.11
C GLN A 98 -11.89 -0.75 9.93
N SER A 99 -12.74 -0.57 10.95
CA SER A 99 -14.18 -0.86 10.82
C SER A 99 -14.91 0.11 9.89
N LYS A 100 -14.30 1.26 9.57
CA LYS A 100 -14.88 2.32 8.72
C LYS A 100 -14.05 2.61 7.47
N LEU A 101 -12.89 1.97 7.33
CA LEU A 101 -11.88 2.21 6.29
C LEU A 101 -11.51 3.69 6.10
N LYS A 102 -11.42 4.45 7.20
CA LYS A 102 -11.05 5.88 7.16
C LYS A 102 -10.35 6.34 8.43
N CYS A 103 -9.60 7.42 8.33
CA CYS A 103 -9.12 8.14 9.51
C CYS A 103 -10.31 8.81 10.22
N VAL A 104 -10.39 8.64 11.54
CA VAL A 104 -11.36 9.30 12.42
C VAL A 104 -10.62 9.90 13.61
N ALA A 105 -11.30 10.74 14.41
CA ALA A 105 -10.72 11.24 15.66
C ALA A 105 -10.31 10.08 16.58
N ASP A 106 -9.21 10.24 17.32
CA ASP A 106 -8.68 9.16 18.18
C ASP A 106 -9.71 8.62 19.19
N ALA A 107 -10.56 9.51 19.74
CA ALA A 107 -11.64 9.14 20.66
C ALA A 107 -12.77 8.33 19.99
N ASP A 108 -12.88 8.42 18.67
CA ASP A 108 -13.91 7.75 17.89
C ASP A 108 -13.45 6.45 17.21
N ALA A 109 -12.14 6.21 17.17
CA ALA A 109 -11.57 5.04 16.56
C ALA A 109 -11.79 3.80 17.45
N ILE A 110 -11.94 2.64 16.81
CA ILE A 110 -11.71 1.36 17.51
C ILE A 110 -10.28 1.31 18.08
N ALA A 111 -10.04 0.45 19.07
CA ALA A 111 -8.69 0.20 19.55
C ALA A 111 -7.82 -0.31 18.38
N CYS A 112 -6.65 0.28 18.17
CA CYS A 112 -5.78 -0.10 17.04
C CYS A 112 -5.44 -1.59 17.01
N LYS A 113 -5.28 -2.21 18.20
CA LYS A 113 -5.04 -3.66 18.33
C LYS A 113 -6.21 -4.53 17.86
N ALA A 114 -7.43 -4.00 17.85
CA ALA A 114 -8.63 -4.68 17.36
C ALA A 114 -8.82 -4.52 15.84
N SER A 115 -8.04 -3.65 15.17
CA SER A 115 -8.16 -3.44 13.72
C SER A 115 -8.07 -4.73 12.89
N PRO A 116 -7.18 -5.70 13.18
CA PRO A 116 -7.12 -6.95 12.41
C PRO A 116 -8.43 -7.74 12.39
N ASP A 117 -9.26 -7.63 13.43
CA ASP A 117 -10.57 -8.30 13.50
C ASP A 117 -11.56 -7.79 12.46
N PHE A 118 -11.26 -6.69 11.77
CA PHE A 118 -12.08 -6.06 10.74
C PHE A 118 -11.49 -6.14 9.32
N PHE A 119 -10.37 -6.87 9.11
CA PHE A 119 -9.76 -6.99 7.77
C PHE A 119 -10.69 -7.68 6.75
N TYR A 120 -11.62 -8.52 7.21
CA TYR A 120 -12.65 -9.14 6.36
C TYR A 120 -13.53 -8.11 5.63
N LEU A 121 -13.61 -6.87 6.12
CA LEU A 121 -14.39 -5.83 5.45
C LEU A 121 -13.78 -5.41 4.10
N ASN A 122 -12.51 -5.74 3.84
CA ASN A 122 -11.89 -5.52 2.54
C ASN A 122 -12.57 -6.30 1.41
N GLU A 123 -13.19 -7.43 1.73
CA GLU A 123 -13.94 -8.26 0.76
C GLU A 123 -15.23 -7.57 0.27
N ARG A 124 -15.65 -6.46 0.89
CA ARG A 124 -16.91 -5.76 0.60
C ARG A 124 -16.72 -4.42 -0.12
N ILE A 125 -15.48 -4.07 -0.48
CA ILE A 125 -15.14 -2.78 -1.12
C ILE A 125 -15.72 -2.68 -2.54
N ASP A 126 -15.96 -3.82 -3.18
CA ASP A 126 -16.52 -3.89 -4.53
C ASP A 126 -18.01 -3.54 -4.62
N GLY A 127 -18.66 -3.22 -3.49
CA GLY A 127 -19.99 -2.60 -3.49
C GLY A 127 -21.14 -3.57 -3.74
N GLN A 128 -20.94 -4.88 -3.56
CA GLN A 128 -22.01 -5.87 -3.75
C GLN A 128 -23.13 -5.79 -2.69
N SER A 129 -22.97 -4.98 -1.64
CA SER A 129 -23.96 -4.82 -0.56
C SER A 129 -24.49 -3.39 -0.48
N PRO A 130 -25.81 -3.19 -0.26
CA PRO A 130 -26.40 -1.86 -0.08
C PRO A 130 -25.89 -1.15 1.19
N ALA A 131 -25.34 -1.90 2.15
CA ALA A 131 -24.67 -1.36 3.32
C ALA A 131 -23.30 -2.04 3.50
N PHE A 132 -22.25 -1.23 3.64
CA PHE A 132 -20.90 -1.74 3.91
C PHE A 132 -20.80 -2.47 5.26
N LEU A 133 -21.45 -1.90 6.29
CA LEU A 133 -21.55 -2.49 7.63
C LEU A 133 -22.94 -3.06 7.85
N GLY A 134 -23.00 -4.35 8.23
CA GLY A 134 -24.18 -4.98 8.78
C GLY A 134 -24.33 -4.69 10.28
N PRO A 135 -25.49 -5.01 10.88
CA PRO A 135 -25.75 -4.76 12.30
C PRO A 135 -24.70 -5.39 13.23
N SER A 136 -24.25 -6.61 12.94
CA SER A 136 -23.21 -7.29 13.71
C SER A 136 -21.86 -6.58 13.66
N ASP A 137 -21.53 -5.94 12.54
CA ASP A 137 -20.27 -5.21 12.37
C ASP A 137 -20.29 -3.93 13.20
N VAL A 138 -21.44 -3.26 13.25
CA VAL A 138 -21.67 -2.07 14.08
C VAL A 138 -21.51 -2.43 15.56
N ASP A 139 -22.09 -3.53 16.01
CA ASP A 139 -21.97 -3.95 17.42
C ASP A 139 -20.55 -4.40 17.76
N ARG A 140 -19.87 -5.11 16.86
CA ARG A 140 -18.45 -5.45 17.02
C ARG A 140 -17.59 -4.18 17.12
N ALA A 141 -17.82 -3.19 16.26
CA ALA A 141 -17.09 -1.92 16.28
C ALA A 141 -17.31 -1.15 17.58
N LYS A 142 -18.56 -1.08 18.08
CA LYS A 142 -18.87 -0.49 19.40
C LYS A 142 -18.08 -1.16 20.51
N ASN A 143 -18.08 -2.50 20.57
CA ASN A 143 -17.37 -3.28 21.58
C ASN A 143 -15.83 -3.19 21.48
N ALA A 144 -15.32 -2.83 20.30
CA ALA A 144 -13.90 -2.64 20.04
C ALA A 144 -13.40 -1.23 20.41
N ARG A 145 -14.28 -0.28 20.71
CA ARG A 145 -13.86 1.05 21.14
C ARG A 145 -13.37 1.06 22.60
N PRO A 146 -12.29 1.79 22.92
CA PRO A 146 -11.75 1.85 24.28
C PRO A 146 -12.73 2.47 25.30
N ASP A 147 -13.47 3.50 24.90
CA ASP A 147 -14.42 4.22 25.78
C ASP A 147 -15.62 3.37 26.18
N TYR A 148 -16.08 2.48 25.28
CA TYR A 148 -17.16 1.56 25.57
C TYR A 148 -16.78 0.51 26.62
N ARG A 149 -15.53 0.03 26.62
CA ARG A 149 -15.06 -0.97 27.59
C ARG A 149 -14.86 -0.43 29.01
N ALA A 150 -14.87 0.89 29.19
CA ALA A 150 -14.69 1.55 30.47
C ALA A 150 -16.02 1.89 31.19
N ARG A 151 -17.16 1.51 30.61
CA ARG A 151 -18.51 1.71 31.16
C ARG A 151 -19.14 0.37 31.49
#